data_AF-A0A2L0UJK1-F1
#
_entry.id   AF-A0A2L0UJK1-F1
#
_cell.length_a   1.000
_cell.length_b   1.000
_cell.length_c   1.000
_cell.angle_alpha   90.00
_cell.angle_beta   90.00
_cell.angle_gamma   90.00
#
_symmetry.space_group_name_H-M   'P 1'
#
loop_
_entity.id
_entity.type
_entity.pdbx_description
1 polymer ?
#
loop_
_entity_poly.entity_id
_entity_poly.type
_entity_poly.pdbx_seq_one_letter_code
_entity_poly.pdbx_strand_id
1 'polypeptide(L)'
;MKEDGQKLWFAAANEYEFAQHELAVLEEACRTRDRIVELDALVVEQGLMLASSQGSRLHPGIAEVRQQRLTLARLLVSLGIPALADDDLPASSGVRGFYRKRA
;
A
#
# COMPACT_ATOMS: atom_id res chain seq x y z
N MET A 1 -0.60 5.89 -13.70
CA MET A 1 -1.57 5.18 -12.84
C MET A 1 -2.43 4.30 -13.71
N LYS A 2 -2.69 3.05 -13.31
CA LYS A 2 -3.54 2.06 -13.97
C LYS A 2 -4.89 1.98 -13.23
N GLU A 3 -5.68 0.94 -13.51
CA GLU A 3 -7.05 0.81 -13.03
C GLU A 3 -7.17 0.79 -11.50
N ASP A 4 -6.40 -0.05 -10.79
CA ASP A 4 -6.51 -0.17 -9.33
C ASP A 4 -6.01 1.05 -8.57
N GLY A 5 -4.94 1.69 -9.05
CA GLY A 5 -4.46 2.96 -8.53
C GLY A 5 -5.49 4.07 -8.76
N GLN A 6 -6.15 4.11 -9.92
CA GLN A 6 -7.24 5.06 -10.18
C GLN A 6 -8.43 4.85 -9.24
N LYS A 7 -8.83 3.60 -9.00
CA LYS A 7 -9.89 3.29 -8.03
C LYS A 7 -9.56 3.82 -6.63
N LEU A 8 -8.32 3.62 -6.17
CA LEU A 8 -7.86 4.16 -4.89
C LEU A 8 -7.88 5.70 -4.88
N TRP A 9 -7.36 6.33 -5.93
CA TRP A 9 -7.35 7.79 -6.06
C TRP A 9 -8.77 8.37 -5.97
N PHE A 10 -9.71 7.84 -6.77
CA PHE A 10 -11.08 8.35 -6.78
C PHE A 10 -11.80 8.09 -5.46
N ALA A 11 -11.61 6.93 -4.83
CA ALA A 11 -12.19 6.67 -3.51
C ALA A 11 -11.73 7.70 -2.48
N ALA A 12 -10.43 7.98 -2.42
CA ALA A 12 -9.87 8.95 -1.48
C ALA A 12 -10.27 10.39 -1.82
N ALA A 13 -10.07 10.82 -3.08
CA ALA A 13 -10.29 12.20 -3.51
C ALA A 13 -11.78 12.61 -3.53
N ASN A 14 -12.71 11.65 -3.59
CA ASN A 14 -14.14 11.94 -3.47
C ASN A 14 -14.61 12.08 -2.02
N GLU A 15 -13.86 11.52 -1.07
CA GLU A 15 -14.27 11.46 0.34
C GLU A 15 -13.52 12.49 1.20
N TYR A 16 -12.30 12.88 0.82
CA TYR A 16 -11.43 13.74 1.60
C TYR A 16 -10.83 14.88 0.77
N GLU A 17 -10.62 16.03 1.41
CA GLU A 17 -9.77 17.10 0.89
C GLU A 17 -8.33 16.88 1.33
N PHE A 18 -7.38 17.08 0.41
CA PHE A 18 -5.96 16.86 0.65
C PHE A 18 -5.15 18.14 0.42
N ALA A 19 -4.18 18.38 1.29
CA ALA A 19 -3.12 19.34 1.03
C ALA A 19 -2.21 18.83 -0.10
N GLN A 20 -1.46 19.74 -0.73
CA GLN A 20 -0.58 19.40 -1.86
C GLN A 20 0.43 18.29 -1.56
N HIS A 21 0.98 18.26 -0.34
CA HIS A 21 1.94 17.23 0.06
C HIS A 21 1.27 15.87 0.28
N GLU A 22 0.01 15.85 0.73
CA GLU A 22 -0.77 14.63 0.90
C GLU A 22 -1.20 14.07 -0.47
N LEU A 23 -1.52 14.92 -1.44
CA LEU A 23 -1.77 14.49 -2.82
C LEU A 23 -0.57 13.76 -3.42
N ALA A 24 0.66 14.21 -3.15
CA ALA A 24 1.88 13.52 -3.60
C ALA A 24 2.04 12.14 -2.95
N VAL A 25 1.70 12.02 -1.66
CA VAL A 25 1.70 10.74 -0.95
C VAL A 25 0.60 9.80 -1.47
N LEU A 26 -0.60 10.33 -1.73
CA LEU A 26 -1.71 9.58 -2.32
C LEU A 26 -1.36 9.07 -3.72
N GLU A 27 -0.71 9.89 -4.54
CA GLU A 27 -0.26 9.49 -5.87
C GLU A 27 0.72 8.31 -5.79
N GLU A 28 1.71 8.37 -4.89
CA GLU A 28 2.63 7.25 -4.67
C GLU A 28 1.91 6.00 -4.15
N ALA A 29 0.94 6.14 -3.24
CA ALA A 29 0.13 5.01 -2.77
C ALA A 29 -0.63 4.34 -3.94
N CYS A 30 -1.18 5.13 -4.86
CA CYS A 30 -1.87 4.60 -6.03
C CYS A 30 -0.92 3.87 -6.99
N ARG A 31 0.29 4.39 -7.22
CA ARG A 31 1.33 3.71 -8.02
C ARG A 31 1.78 2.41 -7.36
N THR A 32 1.94 2.39 -6.03
CA THR A 32 2.23 1.17 -5.26
C THR A 32 1.11 0.14 -5.41
N ARG A 33 -0.16 0.58 -5.36
CA ARG A 33 -1.31 -0.29 -5.57
C ARG A 33 -1.30 -0.95 -6.95
N ASP A 34 -1.04 -0.18 -8.01
CA ASP A 34 -0.90 -0.72 -9.37
C ASP A 34 0.20 -1.79 -9.44
N ARG A 35 1.34 -1.54 -8.78
CA ARG A 35 2.47 -2.47 -8.76
C ARG A 35 2.14 -3.78 -8.05
N ILE A 36 1.41 -3.71 -6.94
CA ILE A 36 0.98 -4.91 -6.20
C ILE A 36 0.14 -5.80 -7.11
N VAL A 37 -0.85 -5.21 -7.80
CA VAL A 37 -1.75 -5.98 -8.68
C VAL A 37 -0.99 -6.63 -9.83
N GLU A 38 -0.06 -5.91 -10.45
CA GLU A 38 0.79 -6.44 -11.52
C GLU A 38 1.66 -7.62 -11.04
N LEU A 39 2.28 -7.49 -9.87
CA LEU A 39 3.11 -8.56 -9.31
C LEU A 39 2.29 -9.76 -8.84
N ASP A 40 1.11 -9.53 -8.23
CA ASP A 40 0.19 -10.60 -7.85
C ASP A 40 -0.29 -11.36 -9.09
N ALA A 41 -0.63 -10.66 -10.18
CA ALA A 41 -1.01 -11.29 -11.44
C ALA A 41 0.13 -12.15 -12.01
N LEU A 42 1.37 -11.66 -12.00
CA LEU A 42 2.54 -12.43 -12.42
C LEU A 42 2.76 -13.70 -11.57
N VAL A 43 2.59 -13.59 -10.25
CA VAL A 43 2.71 -14.76 -9.35
C VAL A 43 1.60 -15.77 -9.59
N VAL A 44 0.38 -15.32 -9.87
CA VAL A 44 -0.75 -16.19 -10.23
C VAL A 44 -0.49 -16.91 -11.55
N GLU A 45 0.00 -16.19 -12.55
CA GLU A 45 0.29 -16.73 -13.89
C GLU A 45 1.43 -17.76 -13.86
N GLN A 46 2.53 -17.44 -13.17
CA GLN A 46 3.75 -18.25 -13.17
C GLN A 46 3.80 -19.30 -12.06
N GLY A 47 2.90 -19.19 -11.07
CA GLY A 47 2.82 -20.05 -9.90
C GLY A 47 3.75 -19.63 -8.76
N LEU A 48 3.45 -20.15 -7.56
CA LEU A 48 4.18 -19.82 -6.34
C LEU A 48 5.62 -20.33 -6.34
N MET A 49 5.87 -21.43 -7.04
CA MET A 49 7.14 -22.13 -7.07
C MET A 49 7.62 -22.24 -8.52
N LEU A 50 8.80 -21.69 -8.80
CA LEU A 50 9.43 -21.75 -10.11
C LEU A 50 10.44 -22.90 -10.15
N ALA A 51 10.38 -23.70 -11.22
CA ALA A 51 11.40 -24.71 -11.48
C ALA A 51 12.68 -24.08 -12.02
N SER A 52 13.83 -24.60 -11.59
CA SER A 52 15.15 -24.24 -12.10
C SER A 52 16.06 -25.46 -12.16
N SER A 53 17.20 -25.36 -12.84
CA SER A 53 18.22 -26.41 -12.86
C SER A 53 18.74 -26.81 -11.48
N GLN A 54 18.64 -25.90 -10.50
CA GLN A 54 19.09 -26.11 -9.11
C GLN A 54 17.95 -26.56 -8.17
N GLY A 55 16.77 -26.89 -8.71
CA GLY A 55 15.57 -27.25 -7.96
C GLY A 55 14.47 -26.18 -8.00
N SER A 56 13.45 -26.36 -7.17
CA SER A 56 12.31 -25.45 -7.08
C SER A 56 12.59 -24.31 -6.11
N ARG A 57 12.27 -23.08 -6.51
CA ARG A 57 12.42 -21.87 -5.67
C ARG A 57 11.13 -21.08 -5.62
N LEU A 58 10.92 -20.36 -4.52
CA LEU A 58 9.79 -19.45 -4.37
C LEU A 58 9.86 -18.34 -5.44
N HIS A 59 8.71 -17.99 -6.03
CA HIS A 59 8.62 -16.92 -7.01
C HIS A 59 9.10 -15.59 -6.37
N PRO A 60 10.06 -14.86 -6.97
CA PRO A 60 10.64 -13.65 -6.38
C PRO A 60 9.61 -12.55 -6.14
N GLY A 61 8.60 -12.46 -7.01
CA GLY A 61 7.45 -11.57 -6.84
C GLY A 61 6.72 -11.70 -5.50
N ILE A 62 6.78 -12.86 -4.82
CA ILE A 62 6.15 -13.02 -3.49
C ILE A 62 6.83 -12.14 -2.44
N ALA A 63 8.16 -12.10 -2.43
CA ALA A 63 8.90 -11.25 -1.50
C ALA A 63 8.70 -9.77 -1.82
N GLU A 64 8.68 -9.42 -3.11
CA GLU A 64 8.43 -8.06 -3.58
C GLU A 64 7.03 -7.57 -3.19
N VAL A 65 5.98 -8.36 -3.46
CA VAL A 65 4.59 -8.03 -3.10
C VAL A 65 4.46 -7.78 -1.60
N ARG A 66 5.11 -8.58 -0.75
CA ARG A 66 5.10 -8.37 0.70
C ARG A 66 5.68 -7.01 1.08
N GLN A 67 6.77 -6.59 0.44
CA GLN A 67 7.38 -5.28 0.68
C GLN A 67 6.48 -4.15 0.17
N GLN A 68 5.92 -4.28 -1.03
CA GLN A 68 5.00 -3.29 -1.60
C GLN A 68 3.75 -3.11 -0.74
N ARG A 69 3.17 -4.19 -0.19
CA ARG A 69 2.04 -4.12 0.74
C ARG A 69 2.38 -3.37 2.03
N LEU A 70 3.58 -3.59 2.57
CA LEU A 70 4.06 -2.86 3.75
C LEU A 70 4.26 -1.36 3.42
N THR A 71 4.83 -1.04 2.26
CA THR A 71 4.98 0.33 1.79
C THR A 71 3.62 1.01 1.63
N LEU A 72 2.65 0.36 0.98
CA LEU A 72 1.30 0.88 0.82
C LEU A 72 0.66 1.18 2.18
N ALA A 73 0.73 0.25 3.13
CA ALA A 73 0.19 0.46 4.47
C ALA A 73 0.81 1.70 5.15
N ARG A 74 2.12 1.92 5.00
CA ARG A 74 2.82 3.09 5.57
C ARG A 74 2.39 4.39 4.91
N LEU A 75 2.26 4.41 3.58
CA LEU A 75 1.78 5.57 2.83
C LEU A 75 0.36 5.94 3.27
N LEU A 76 -0.55 4.96 3.35
CA LEU A 76 -1.92 5.20 3.78
C LEU A 76 -2.01 5.69 5.23
N VAL A 77 -1.22 5.13 6.15
CA VAL A 77 -1.14 5.63 7.53
C VAL A 77 -0.59 7.06 7.58
N SER A 78 0.36 7.42 6.72
CA SER A 78 0.91 8.78 6.67
C SER A 78 -0.07 9.84 6.14
N LEU A 79 -1.11 9.43 5.39
CA LEU A 79 -2.22 10.31 5.00
C LEU A 79 -3.18 10.62 6.15
N GLY A 80 -3.02 9.98 7.31
CA GLY A 80 -3.77 10.33 8.52
C GLY A 80 -5.28 10.17 8.39
N ILE A 81 -5.76 9.22 7.59
CA ILE A 81 -7.19 8.98 7.40
C ILE A 81 -7.83 8.71 8.77
N PRO A 82 -8.82 9.54 9.19
CA PRO A 82 -9.45 9.37 10.49
C PRO A 82 -10.17 8.03 10.57
N ALA A 83 -10.18 7.42 11.75
CA ALA A 83 -11.00 6.25 12.01
C ALA A 83 -12.49 6.61 11.81
N LEU A 84 -13.29 5.66 11.33
CA LEU A 84 -14.73 5.84 11.26
C LEU A 84 -15.29 6.04 12.67
N ALA A 85 -16.25 6.96 12.82
CA ALA A 85 -16.82 7.30 14.12
C ALA A 85 -17.47 6.10 14.84
N ASP A 86 -17.89 5.09 14.08
CA ASP A 86 -18.55 3.86 14.56
C ASP A 86 -17.64 2.62 14.45
N ASP A 87 -16.31 2.79 14.59
CA ASP A 87 -15.40 1.64 14.60
C ASP A 87 -15.28 1.06 16.03
N ASP A 88 -15.82 -0.14 16.23
CA ASP A 88 -15.75 -0.90 17.49
C ASP A 88 -14.32 -1.40 17.79
N LEU A 89 -13.42 -1.35 16.80
CA LEU A 89 -12.03 -1.76 16.94
C LEU A 89 -11.15 -0.57 17.36
N PRO A 90 -10.18 -0.77 18.26
CA PRO A 90 -9.27 0.31 18.64
C PRO A 90 -8.54 0.82 17.40
N ALA A 91 -8.60 2.15 17.17
CA ALA A 91 -7.90 2.79 16.08
C ALA A 91 -6.45 2.31 16.04
N SER A 92 -5.99 1.87 14.86
CA SER A 92 -4.60 1.43 14.71
C SER A 92 -3.70 2.55 15.22
N SER A 93 -2.93 2.30 16.27
CA SER A 93 -1.98 3.28 16.77
C SER A 93 -0.96 3.46 15.66
N GLY A 94 -1.11 4.52 14.85
CA GLY A 94 -0.25 4.80 13.72
C GLY A 94 1.21 4.65 14.13
N VAL A 95 2.07 4.29 13.17
CA VAL A 95 3.53 4.20 13.39
C VAL A 95 3.96 5.49 14.06
N ARG A 96 4.19 5.45 15.38
CA ARG A 96 4.40 6.63 16.23
C ARG A 96 5.65 7.36 15.72
N GLY A 97 5.43 8.39 14.91
CA GLY A 97 6.45 9.35 14.55
C GLY A 97 6.84 10.11 15.81
N PHE A 98 8.07 9.92 16.28
CA PHE A 98 8.65 10.70 17.36
C PHE A 98 8.88 12.14 16.90
N TYR A 99 7.85 12.98 16.94
CA TYR A 99 8.03 14.42 17.09
C TYR A 99 7.64 14.81 18.51
N ARG A 100 8.60 14.61 19.43
CA ARG A 100 8.57 15.24 20.74
C ARG A 100 8.80 16.74 20.52
N LYS A 101 7.74 17.55 20.61
CA LYS A 101 7.86 19.01 20.64
C LYS A 101 8.81 19.36 21.79
N ARG A 102 9.92 20.04 21.49
CA ARG A 102 10.76 20.67 22.51
C ARG A 102 9.89 21.70 23.24
N ALA A 103 9.91 21.63 24.58
CA ALA A 103 9.46 22.72 25.44
C ALA A 103 10.35 23.95 25.26
#